data_AF-A0A0N8KLS3-F1
#
_entry.id   AF-A0A0N8KLS3-F1
#
_cell.length_a   1.000
_cell.length_b   1.000
_cell.length_c   1.000
_cell.angle_alpha   90.00
_cell.angle_beta   90.00
_cell.angle_gamma   90.00
#
_symmetry.space_group_name_H-M   'P 1'
#
loop_
_entity.id
_entity.type
_entity.pdbx_description
1 polymer ?
#
loop_
_entity_poly.entity_id
_entity_poly.type
_entity_poly.pdbx_seq_one_letter_code
_entity_poly.pdbx_strand_id
1 'polypeptide(L)'
;MQYLTSFERRARQEGIEQGIEQGIEQGIEQGVRRGKIELVRQLLSERLGSIDAQRQSRLDQLSSSQLDALARQLFQFQSLDDLDDWLDSLDS
;
A
#
# COMPACT_ATOMS: atom_id res chain seq x y z
N MET A 1 40.24 -9.64 26.74
CA MET A 1 38.77 -9.86 26.66
C MET A 1 38.12 -8.49 26.59
N GLN A 2 37.28 -8.25 25.58
CA GLN A 2 36.61 -6.95 25.42
C GLN A 2 35.44 -6.89 26.41
N TYR A 3 35.54 -6.02 27.42
CA TYR A 3 34.48 -5.84 28.41
C TYR A 3 33.35 -5.07 27.75
N LEU A 4 32.35 -5.77 27.19
CA LEU A 4 31.09 -5.10 26.88
C LEU A 4 30.55 -4.51 28.18
N THR A 5 30.43 -3.19 28.24
CA THR A 5 29.81 -2.48 29.35
C THR A 5 28.32 -2.84 29.42
N SER A 6 27.72 -2.72 30.61
CA SER A 6 26.27 -2.90 30.77
C SER A 6 25.45 -2.01 29.82
N PHE A 7 26.00 -0.83 29.50
CA PHE A 7 25.42 0.11 28.55
C PHE A 7 25.41 -0.45 27.11
N GLU A 8 26.53 -1.01 26.62
CA GLU A 8 26.60 -1.58 25.27
C GLU A 8 25.67 -2.78 25.08
N ARG A 9 25.47 -3.60 26.12
CA ARG A 9 24.48 -4.69 26.10
C ARG A 9 23.05 -4.16 25.99
N ARG A 10 22.72 -3.12 26.76
CA ARG A 10 21.39 -2.51 26.74
C ARG A 10 21.11 -1.80 25.42
N ALA A 11 22.05 -0.99 24.93
CA ALA A 11 21.92 -0.31 23.64
C ALA A 11 21.75 -1.30 22.48
N ARG A 12 22.46 -2.45 22.52
CA ARG A 12 22.30 -3.51 21.51
C ARG A 12 20.92 -4.17 21.58
N GLN A 13 20.43 -4.46 22.79
CA GLN A 13 19.12 -5.04 23.00
C GLN A 13 18.01 -4.10 22.52
N GLU A 14 18.06 -2.82 22.92
CA GLU A 14 17.12 -1.79 22.50
C GLU A 14 17.15 -1.59 20.98
N GLY A 15 18.33 -1.58 20.36
CA GLY A 15 18.45 -1.47 18.90
C GLY A 15 17.86 -2.68 18.15
N ILE A 16 17.98 -3.89 18.71
CA ILE A 16 17.35 -5.09 18.15
C ILE A 16 15.83 -5.02 18.30
N GLU A 17 15.33 -4.64 19.48
CA GLU A 17 13.89 -4.50 19.74
C GLU A 17 13.27 -3.46 18.81
N GLN A 18 13.86 -2.26 18.72
CA GLN A 18 13.40 -1.21 17.80
C GLN A 18 13.46 -1.65 16.33
N GLY A 19 14.54 -2.35 15.93
CA GLY A 19 14.68 -2.85 14.57
C GLY A 19 13.63 -3.90 14.21
N ILE A 20 13.29 -4.78 15.15
CA ILE A 20 12.22 -5.78 14.97
C ILE A 20 10.86 -5.10 14.89
N GLU A 21 10.57 -4.17 15.81
CA GLU A 21 9.30 -3.44 15.85
C GLU A 21 9.06 -2.67 14.53
N GLN A 22 10.05 -1.87 14.11
CA GLN A 22 9.98 -1.14 12.84
C GLN A 22 9.87 -2.07 11.63
N GLY A 23 10.61 -3.18 11.63
CA GLY A 23 10.57 -4.16 10.53
C GLY A 23 9.21 -4.85 10.41
N ILE A 24 8.59 -5.19 11.53
CA ILE A 24 7.25 -5.80 11.57
C ILE A 24 6.21 -4.78 11.10
N GLU A 25 6.23 -3.56 11.63
CA GLU A 25 5.28 -2.51 11.28
C GLU A 25 5.34 -2.20 9.77
N GLN A 26 6.53 -1.96 9.23
CA GLN A 26 6.73 -1.72 7.79
C GLN A 26 6.30 -2.93 6.95
N GLY A 27 6.59 -4.15 7.40
CA GLY A 27 6.20 -5.37 6.72
C GLY A 27 4.68 -5.55 6.63
N ILE A 28 3.98 -5.27 7.72
CA ILE A 28 2.51 -5.34 7.77
C ILE A 28 1.90 -4.26 6.88
N GLU A 29 2.34 -3.01 6.98
CA GLU A 29 1.81 -1.91 6.16
C GLU A 29 2.01 -2.17 4.66
N GLN A 30 3.22 -2.60 4.27
CA GLN A 30 3.51 -2.94 2.88
C GLN A 30 2.67 -4.14 2.40
N GLY A 31 2.51 -5.17 3.23
CA GLY A 31 1.71 -6.35 2.91
C GLY A 31 0.24 -6.00 2.70
N VAL A 32 -0.34 -5.20 3.60
CA VAL A 32 -1.72 -4.73 3.49
C VAL A 32 -1.90 -3.88 2.23
N ARG A 33 -0.98 -2.94 1.96
CA ARG A 33 -1.07 -2.09 0.77
C ARG A 33 -0.98 -2.89 -0.52
N ARG A 34 -0.03 -3.84 -0.62
CA ARG A 34 0.10 -4.71 -1.79
C ARG A 34 -1.17 -5.52 -2.01
N GLY A 35 -1.71 -6.14 -0.96
CA GLY A 35 -2.96 -6.89 -1.05
C GLY A 35 -4.16 -6.04 -1.50
N LYS A 36 -4.25 -4.79 -1.03
CA LYS A 36 -5.29 -3.84 -1.49
C LYS A 36 -5.14 -3.51 -2.98
N ILE A 37 -3.93 -3.21 -3.45
CA ILE A 37 -3.68 -2.90 -4.87
C ILE A 37 -4.04 -4.11 -5.75
N GLU A 38 -3.60 -5.31 -5.37
CA GLU A 38 -3.90 -6.55 -6.11
C GLU A 38 -5.42 -6.80 -6.17
N LEU A 39 -6.13 -6.65 -5.05
CA LEU A 39 -7.57 -6.81 -5.00
C LEU A 39 -8.29 -5.79 -5.90
N VAL A 40 -7.90 -4.52 -5.82
CA VAL A 40 -8.48 -3.45 -6.66
C VAL A 40 -8.22 -3.73 -8.14
N ARG A 41 -6.99 -4.13 -8.51
CA ARG A 41 -6.65 -4.51 -9.88
C ARG A 41 -7.51 -5.67 -10.38
N GLN A 42 -7.70 -6.70 -9.55
CA GLN A 42 -8.55 -7.84 -9.90
C GLN A 42 -10.00 -7.40 -10.10
N LEU A 43 -10.56 -6.61 -9.18
CA LEU A 43 -11.92 -6.10 -9.27
C LEU A 43 -12.13 -5.24 -10.52
N LEU A 44 -11.16 -4.38 -10.86
CA LEU A 44 -11.17 -3.60 -12.09
C LEU A 44 -11.13 -4.50 -13.32
N SER A 45 -10.28 -5.52 -13.32
CA SER A 45 -10.18 -6.47 -14.43
C SER A 45 -11.46 -7.28 -14.66
N GLU A 46 -12.19 -7.61 -13.59
CA GLU A 46 -13.45 -8.36 -13.65
C GLU A 46 -14.63 -7.48 -14.08
N ARG A 47 -14.65 -6.21 -13.66
CA ARG A 47 -15.77 -5.29 -13.94
C ARG A 47 -15.64 -4.53 -15.25
N LEU A 48 -14.45 -3.99 -15.51
CA LEU A 48 -14.17 -3.07 -16.61
C LEU A 48 -13.27 -3.69 -17.68
N GLY A 49 -12.74 -4.90 -17.45
CA GLY A 49 -11.86 -5.60 -18.37
C GLY A 49 -10.40 -5.15 -18.25
N SER A 50 -9.62 -5.40 -19.30
CA SER A 50 -8.18 -5.11 -19.29
C SER A 50 -7.91 -3.60 -19.18
N ILE A 51 -7.34 -3.19 -18.05
CA ILE A 51 -6.81 -1.85 -17.80
C ILE A 51 -5.40 -1.72 -18.40
N ASP A 52 -5.15 -0.59 -19.05
CA ASP A 52 -3.86 -0.28 -19.68
C ASP A 52 -2.76 0.05 -18.66
N ALA A 53 -1.51 0.08 -19.13
CA ALA A 53 -0.35 0.31 -18.29
C ALA A 53 -0.37 1.69 -17.59
N GLN A 54 -0.96 2.71 -18.22
CA GLN A 54 -1.09 4.04 -17.64
C GLN A 54 -1.96 4.02 -16.38
N ARG A 55 -3.16 3.44 -16.46
CA ARG A 55 -4.07 3.32 -15.30
C ARG A 55 -3.46 2.46 -14.21
N GLN A 56 -2.77 1.37 -14.57
CA GLN A 56 -2.06 0.54 -13.60
C GLN A 56 -1.00 1.33 -12.82
N SER A 57 -0.26 2.22 -13.49
CA SER A 57 0.73 3.09 -12.83
C SER A 57 0.08 4.11 -11.90
N ARG A 58 -1.08 4.68 -12.28
CA ARG A 58 -1.82 5.60 -11.39
C ARG A 58 -2.32 4.87 -10.15
N LEU A 59 -2.85 3.65 -10.30
CA LEU A 59 -3.30 2.82 -9.18
C LEU A 59 -2.17 2.50 -8.19
N ASP A 60 -0.94 2.27 -8.67
CA ASP A 60 0.22 2.00 -7.82
C ASP A 60 0.66 3.23 -7.02
N GLN A 61 0.36 4.44 -7.52
CA GLN A 61 0.67 5.69 -6.84
C GLN A 61 -0.39 6.06 -5.78
N LEU A 62 -1.57 5.45 -5.82
CA LEU A 62 -2.63 5.71 -4.84
C LEU A 62 -2.20 5.32 -3.42
N SER A 63 -2.55 6.17 -2.47
CA SER A 63 -2.44 5.91 -1.04
C SER A 63 -3.41 4.80 -0.60
N SER A 64 -3.16 4.19 0.56
CA SER A 64 -4.05 3.13 1.06
C SER A 64 -5.49 3.60 1.28
N SER A 65 -5.70 4.86 1.65
CA SER A 65 -7.04 5.42 1.84
C SER A 65 -7.76 5.64 0.50
N GLN A 66 -7.05 6.10 -0.52
CA GLN A 66 -7.59 6.23 -1.88
C GLN A 66 -7.98 4.86 -2.45
N LEU A 67 -7.18 3.82 -2.22
CA LEU A 67 -7.52 2.45 -2.63
C LEU A 67 -8.80 1.95 -1.95
N ASP A 68 -8.99 2.26 -0.66
CA ASP A 68 -10.22 1.89 0.06
C ASP A 68 -11.44 2.66 -0.47
N ALA A 69 -11.26 3.94 -0.81
CA ALA A 69 -12.32 4.75 -1.43
C ALA A 69 -12.68 4.22 -2.82
N LEU A 70 -11.66 3.90 -3.64
CA LEU A 70 -11.83 3.29 -4.95
C LEU A 70 -12.58 1.97 -4.85
N ALA A 71 -12.20 1.07 -3.94
CA ALA A 71 -12.88 -0.22 -3.77
C ALA A 71 -14.38 -0.09 -3.45
N ARG A 72 -14.79 0.99 -2.76
CA ARG A 72 -16.20 1.27 -2.46
C ARG A 72 -16.95 1.87 -3.65
N GLN A 73 -16.29 2.75 -4.40
CA GLN A 73 -16.89 3.42 -5.56
C GLN A 73 -16.83 2.58 -6.84
N LEU A 74 -15.94 1.60 -6.91
CA LEU A 74 -15.77 0.70 -8.06
C LEU A 74 -17.06 -0.04 -8.44
N PHE A 75 -17.91 -0.35 -7.46
CA PHE A 75 -19.22 -0.95 -7.71
C PHE A 75 -20.26 0.01 -8.33
N GLN A 76 -19.99 1.32 -8.30
CA GLN A 76 -20.84 2.37 -8.87
C GLN A 76 -20.39 2.78 -10.28
N PHE A 77 -19.16 2.44 -10.67
CA PHE A 77 -18.64 2.73 -12.00
C PHE A 77 -19.33 1.85 -13.06
N GLN A 78 -19.75 2.48 -14.15
CA GLN A 78 -20.38 1.82 -15.30
C GLN A 78 -19.40 1.67 -16.46
N SER A 79 -18.32 2.45 -16.47
CA SER A 79 -17.35 2.51 -17.55
C SER A 79 -15.93 2.80 -17.06
N LEU A 80 -14.95 2.65 -17.96
CA LEU A 80 -13.57 3.07 -17.72
C LEU A 80 -13.45 4.61 -17.62
N ASP A 81 -14.37 5.36 -18.23
CA ASP A 81 -14.38 6.82 -18.18
C ASP A 81 -14.68 7.32 -16.76
N ASP A 82 -15.60 6.65 -16.03
CA ASP A 82 -15.89 6.98 -14.62
C ASP A 82 -14.66 6.81 -13.71
N LEU A 83 -13.81 5.83 -14.02
CA LEU A 83 -12.55 5.60 -13.31
C LEU A 83 -11.56 6.72 -13.61
N ASP A 84 -11.44 7.13 -14.86
CA ASP A 84 -10.52 8.20 -15.27
C ASP A 84 -10.94 9.55 -14.64
N ASP A 85 -12.24 9.87 -14.67
CA ASP A 85 -12.80 11.05 -14.01
C ASP A 85 -12.52 11.05 -12.50
N TRP A 86 -12.68 9.88 -11.85
CA TRP A 86 -12.36 9.75 -10.43
C TRP A 86 -10.87 9.92 -10.14
N LEU A 87 -10.00 9.29 -10.94
CA LEU A 87 -8.55 9.43 -10.78
C LEU A 87 -8.10 10.87 -10.97
N ASP A 88 -8.68 11.60 -11.92
CA ASP A 88 -8.39 13.01 -12.18
C ASP A 88 -8.86 13.92 -11.03
N SER A 89 -9.94 13.54 -10.34
CA SER A 89 -10.40 14.26 -9.14
C SER A 89 -9.44 14.15 -7.94
N LEU A 90 -8.53 13.17 -7.95
CA LEU A 90 -7.53 12.97 -6.89
C LEU A 90 -6.22 13.73 -7.15
N ASP A 91 -5.95 14.10 -8.40
CA ASP A 91 -4.74 14.84 -8.80
C ASP A 91 -4.96 16.37 -8.77
N SER A 92 -6.15 16.84 -8.34
CA SER A 92 -6.54 18.26 -8.25
C SER A 92 -6.35 18.88 -6.86
#